data_AF-A0A0D3JWR2-F1
#
_entry.id   AF-A0A0D3JWR2-F1
#
_cell.length_a   1.000
_cell.length_b   1.000
_cell.length_c   1.000
_cell.angle_alpha   90.00
_cell.angle_beta   90.00
_cell.angle_gamma   90.00
#
_symmetry.space_group_name_H-M   'P 1'
#
loop_
_entity.id
_entity.type
_entity.pdbx_description
1 polymer ?
#
loop_
_entity_poly.entity_id
_entity_poly.type
_entity_poly.pdbx_seq_one_letter_code
_entity_poly.pdbx_strand_id
1 'polypeptide(L)'
;MSTPPRRRSRRLASAAAAAPSPDTPPPARLLDLPRELLERVLSRCDSPLDIARVAAVSLLFHASLAEEGIRLWAQERGFELPAQPEGERCVVQWLCFAALLCESNPPVRAAGSERHSLVKK
;
A
#
# COMPACT_ATOMS: atom_id res chain seq x y z
N MET A 1 -15.95 12.15 -37.73
CA MET A 1 -14.48 12.00 -37.61
C MET A 1 -14.12 12.22 -36.15
N SER A 2 -13.87 11.13 -35.40
CA SER A 2 -13.62 11.18 -33.95
C SER A 2 -12.14 11.03 -33.67
N THR A 3 -11.53 12.02 -33.01
CA THR A 3 -10.13 12.00 -32.60
C THR A 3 -9.94 11.18 -31.31
N PRO A 4 -8.95 10.29 -31.22
CA PRO A 4 -8.70 9.51 -30.01
C PRO A 4 -7.96 10.34 -28.94
N PRO A 5 -8.18 10.09 -27.63
CA PRO A 5 -7.55 10.86 -26.57
C PRO A 5 -6.04 10.56 -26.48
N ARG A 6 -5.24 11.63 -26.40
CA ARG A 6 -3.78 11.60 -26.27
C ARG A 6 -3.37 10.85 -25.00
N ARG A 7 -2.77 9.67 -25.19
CA ARG A 7 -2.07 8.88 -24.17
C ARG A 7 -0.91 9.69 -23.61
N ARG A 8 -1.10 10.28 -22.42
CA ARG A 8 -0.08 11.06 -21.71
C ARG A 8 0.94 10.08 -21.15
N SER A 9 1.98 9.77 -21.93
CA SER A 9 3.12 8.98 -21.50
C SER A 9 3.79 9.69 -20.32
N ARG A 10 3.54 9.20 -19.10
CA ARG A 10 4.29 9.56 -17.90
C ARG A 10 5.71 9.06 -18.12
N ARG A 11 6.60 9.96 -18.54
CA ARG A 11 8.03 9.71 -18.62
C ARG A 11 8.52 9.57 -17.18
N LEU A 12 8.70 8.35 -16.71
CA LEU A 12 9.41 8.12 -15.46
C LEU A 12 10.81 8.70 -15.63
N ALA A 13 11.13 9.71 -14.82
CA ALA A 13 12.46 10.27 -14.75
C ALA A 13 13.40 9.16 -14.31
N SER A 14 14.32 8.76 -15.17
CA SER A 14 15.40 7.86 -14.81
C SER A 14 16.34 8.65 -13.88
N ALA A 15 16.24 8.39 -12.58
CA ALA A 15 17.20 8.92 -11.62
C ALA A 15 18.54 8.25 -11.91
N ALA A 16 19.43 8.99 -12.58
CA ALA A 16 20.82 8.57 -12.74
C ALA A 16 21.44 8.50 -11.33
N ALA A 17 21.67 7.28 -10.85
CA ALA A 17 22.39 7.06 -9.60
C ALA A 17 23.83 7.59 -9.78
N ALA A 18 24.11 8.74 -9.17
CA ALA A 18 25.47 9.23 -9.03
C ALA A 18 26.32 8.15 -8.35
N ALA A 19 27.56 7.96 -8.80
CA ALA A 19 28.47 7.00 -8.21
C ALA A 19 28.64 7.31 -6.71
N PRO A 20 28.41 6.32 -5.81
CA PRO A 20 28.52 6.55 -4.38
C PRO A 20 29.96 6.96 -4.03
N SER A 21 30.11 7.96 -3.17
CA SER A 21 31.41 8.34 -2.62
C SER A 21 31.97 7.18 -1.79
N PRO A 22 33.30 6.96 -1.76
CA PRO A 22 33.90 5.84 -1.04
C PRO A 22 33.63 5.85 0.47
N ASP A 23 33.27 7.01 1.03
CA ASP A 23 32.92 7.19 2.45
C ASP A 23 31.41 7.13 2.75
N THR A 24 30.56 6.88 1.74
CA THR A 24 29.12 6.73 1.99
C THR A 24 28.84 5.29 2.47
N PRO A 25 28.29 5.10 3.68
CA PRO A 25 27.89 3.77 4.12
C PRO A 25 26.91 3.18 3.11
N PRO A 26 26.96 1.85 2.87
CA PRO A 26 26.07 1.23 1.90
C PRO A 26 24.62 1.51 2.29
N PRO A 27 23.73 1.76 1.32
CA PRO A 27 22.34 2.03 1.62
C PRO A 27 21.75 0.83 2.39
N ALA A 28 21.07 1.13 3.50
CA ALA A 28 20.39 0.13 4.29
C ALA A 28 19.44 -0.66 3.38
N ARG A 29 19.55 -2.00 3.40
CA ARG A 29 18.67 -2.81 2.56
C ARG A 29 17.28 -2.77 3.17
N LEU A 30 16.27 -2.81 2.32
CA LEU A 30 14.88 -2.82 2.77
C LEU A 30 14.62 -3.99 3.76
N LEU A 31 15.27 -5.13 3.54
CA LEU A 31 15.19 -6.30 4.42
C LEU A 31 15.89 -6.14 5.78
N ASP A 32 16.73 -5.11 5.93
CA ASP A 32 17.42 -4.81 7.20
C ASP A 32 16.57 -3.86 8.07
N LEU A 33 15.43 -3.39 7.58
CA LEU A 33 14.53 -2.52 8.32
C LEU A 33 13.73 -3.30 9.36
N PRO A 34 13.45 -2.69 10.53
CA PRO A 34 12.46 -3.19 11.47
C PRO A 34 11.11 -3.47 10.80
N ARG A 35 10.42 -4.50 11.29
CA ARG A 35 9.13 -4.96 10.74
C ARG A 35 8.10 -3.83 10.66
N GLU A 36 8.04 -2.99 11.68
CA GLU A 36 7.07 -1.89 11.78
C GLU A 36 7.34 -0.81 10.72
N LEU A 37 8.61 -0.61 10.33
CA LEU A 37 8.96 0.28 9.23
C LEU A 37 8.58 -0.33 7.88
N LEU A 38 8.74 -1.65 7.73
CA LEU A 38 8.28 -2.35 6.54
C LEU A 38 6.76 -2.26 6.38
N GLU A 39 6.00 -2.48 7.45
CA GLU A 39 4.53 -2.33 7.45
C GLU A 39 4.11 -0.91 7.03
N ARG A 40 4.79 0.12 7.55
CA ARG A 40 4.58 1.51 7.13
C ARG A 40 4.91 1.72 5.66
N VAL A 41 6.02 1.19 5.16
CA VAL A 41 6.38 1.29 3.73
C VAL A 41 5.28 0.66 2.87
N LEU A 42 4.77 -0.51 3.26
CA LEU A 42 3.69 -1.18 2.53
C LEU A 42 2.37 -0.40 2.59
N SER A 43 2.01 0.19 3.72
CA SER A 43 0.78 1.00 3.83
C SER A 43 0.73 2.20 2.87
N ARG A 44 1.90 2.63 2.37
CA ARG A 44 2.05 3.72 1.40
C ARG A 44 1.83 3.29 -0.05
N CYS A 45 1.65 2.00 -0.31
CA CYS A 45 1.19 1.53 -1.62
C CYS A 45 -0.17 2.15 -1.98
N ASP A 46 -0.39 2.35 -3.28
CA ASP A 46 -1.62 2.98 -3.76
C ASP A 46 -2.83 2.07 -3.53
N SER A 47 -2.66 0.75 -3.71
CA SER A 47 -3.74 -0.25 -3.61
C SER A 47 -3.37 -1.40 -2.66
N PRO A 48 -4.35 -1.99 -1.94
CA PRO A 48 -4.14 -3.22 -1.16
C PRO A 48 -3.67 -4.39 -2.04
N LEU A 49 -3.98 -4.36 -3.35
CA LEU A 49 -3.49 -5.36 -4.30
C LEU A 49 -1.97 -5.29 -4.47
N ASP A 50 -1.39 -4.09 -4.46
CA ASP A 50 0.06 -3.93 -4.57
C ASP A 50 0.75 -4.44 -3.30
N ILE A 51 0.14 -4.27 -2.14
CA ILE A 51 0.60 -4.85 -0.87
C ILE A 51 0.55 -6.37 -0.92
N ALA A 52 -0.57 -6.96 -1.37
CA ALA A 52 -0.72 -8.40 -1.51
C ALA A 52 0.32 -9.00 -2.48
N ARG A 53 0.66 -8.28 -3.54
CA ARG A 53 1.71 -8.69 -4.49
C ARG A 53 3.09 -8.75 -3.83
N VAL A 54 3.40 -7.89 -2.87
CA VAL A 54 4.70 -7.94 -2.16
C VAL A 54 4.89 -9.28 -1.45
N ALA A 55 3.84 -9.86 -0.87
CA ALA A 55 3.89 -11.20 -0.27
C ALA A 55 4.24 -12.30 -1.28
N ALA A 56 3.93 -12.09 -2.57
CA ALA A 56 4.22 -13.04 -3.65
C ALA A 56 5.65 -12.88 -4.22
N VAL A 57 6.36 -11.79 -3.91
CA VAL A 57 7.70 -11.50 -4.46
C VAL A 57 8.80 -12.27 -3.74
N SER A 58 8.67 -12.50 -2.43
CA SER A 58 9.66 -13.26 -1.66
C SER A 58 9.06 -13.79 -0.35
N LEU A 59 9.50 -14.99 0.05
CA LEU A 59 9.17 -15.58 1.36
C LEU A 59 9.60 -14.71 2.55
N LEU A 60 10.53 -13.77 2.33
CA LEU A 60 10.95 -12.77 3.32
C LEU A 60 9.85 -11.74 3.62
N PHE A 61 8.96 -11.47 2.65
CA PHE A 61 7.72 -10.74 2.88
C PHE A 61 6.65 -11.74 3.27
N HIS A 62 6.73 -12.23 4.50
CA HIS A 62 5.80 -13.23 5.03
C HIS A 62 4.35 -12.71 4.92
N ALA A 63 3.38 -13.60 4.68
CA ALA A 63 1.95 -13.27 4.67
C ALA A 63 1.48 -12.39 5.86
N SER A 64 2.09 -12.54 7.05
CA SER A 64 1.84 -11.70 8.22
C SER A 64 2.21 -10.22 8.03
N LEU A 65 3.22 -9.92 7.22
CA LEU A 65 3.62 -8.56 6.90
C LEU A 65 2.65 -7.90 5.92
N ALA A 66 2.16 -8.65 4.93
CA ALA A 66 1.14 -8.14 4.01
C ALA A 66 -0.22 -7.98 4.69
N GLU A 67 -0.57 -8.86 5.62
CA GLU A 67 -1.75 -8.69 6.49
C GLU A 67 -1.67 -7.36 7.25
N GLU A 68 -0.60 -7.11 7.99
CA GLU A 68 -0.48 -5.86 8.75
C GLU A 68 -0.37 -4.63 7.85
N GLY A 69 0.31 -4.76 6.70
CA GLY A 69 0.35 -3.69 5.69
C GLY A 69 -1.05 -3.31 5.19
N ILE A 70 -1.92 -4.29 4.91
CA ILE A 70 -3.30 -4.04 4.46
C ILE A 70 -4.15 -3.46 5.59
N ARG A 71 -4.01 -3.96 6.83
CA ARG A 71 -4.72 -3.42 7.99
C ARG A 71 -4.35 -1.96 8.25
N LEU A 72 -3.05 -1.65 8.20
CA LEU A 72 -2.55 -0.29 8.38
C LEU A 72 -3.00 0.63 7.22
N TRP A 73 -2.92 0.14 5.97
CA TRP A 73 -3.43 0.87 4.79
C TRP A 73 -4.90 1.29 4.95
N ALA A 74 -5.73 0.38 5.46
CA ALA A 74 -7.14 0.61 5.70
C ALA A 74 -7.37 1.58 6.86
N GLN A 75 -6.66 1.40 7.97
CA GLN A 75 -6.73 2.27 9.14
C GLN A 75 -6.34 3.71 8.80
N GLU A 76 -5.25 3.92 8.06
CA GLU A 76 -4.78 5.24 7.63
C GLU A 76 -5.80 5.96 6.72
N ARG A 77 -6.68 5.20 6.06
CA ARG A 77 -7.77 5.71 5.20
C ARG A 77 -9.13 5.77 5.91
N GLY A 78 -9.17 5.43 7.20
CA GLY A 78 -10.38 5.44 8.01
C GLY A 78 -11.34 4.29 7.74
N PHE A 79 -10.87 3.21 7.13
CA PHE A 79 -11.65 1.99 6.92
C PHE A 79 -11.49 1.02 8.09
N GLU A 80 -12.59 0.35 8.46
CA GLU A 80 -12.58 -0.77 9.38
C GLU A 80 -12.73 -2.06 8.58
N LEU A 81 -11.71 -2.91 8.60
CA LEU A 81 -11.74 -4.19 7.91
C LEU A 81 -12.40 -5.27 8.78
N PRO A 82 -13.24 -6.14 8.20
CA PRO A 82 -13.84 -7.25 8.92
C PRO A 82 -12.77 -8.28 9.34
N ALA A 83 -13.05 -8.97 10.44
CA ALA A 83 -12.30 -10.16 10.81
C ALA A 83 -12.39 -11.23 9.71
N GLN A 84 -11.39 -12.12 9.65
CA GLN A 84 -11.41 -13.23 8.71
C GLN A 84 -12.53 -14.22 9.08
N PRO A 85 -13.39 -14.63 8.12
CA PRO A 85 -14.41 -15.63 8.38
C PRO A 85 -13.79 -17.02 8.58
N GLU A 86 -14.45 -17.85 9.38
CA GLU A 86 -14.02 -19.24 9.58
C GLU A 86 -13.98 -20.01 8.25
N GLY A 87 -12.87 -20.72 8.00
CA GLY A 87 -12.70 -21.54 6.80
C GLY A 87 -12.05 -20.83 5.60
N GLU A 88 -11.79 -19.54 5.70
CA GLU A 88 -11.03 -18.82 4.67
C GLU A 88 -9.55 -19.22 4.70
N ARG A 89 -8.99 -19.56 3.53
CA ARG A 89 -7.67 -20.19 3.45
C ARG A 89 -6.54 -19.17 3.42
N CYS A 90 -6.82 -17.93 3.03
CA CYS A 90 -5.82 -16.88 2.87
C CYS A 90 -6.30 -15.55 3.45
N VAL A 91 -5.76 -15.17 4.60
CA VAL A 91 -6.08 -13.91 5.28
C VAL A 91 -5.76 -12.69 4.41
N VAL A 92 -4.64 -12.72 3.66
CA VAL A 92 -4.23 -11.64 2.78
C VAL A 92 -5.22 -11.46 1.62
N GLN A 93 -5.70 -12.55 1.03
CA GLN A 93 -6.71 -12.50 -0.04
C GLN A 93 -8.02 -11.91 0.48
N TRP A 94 -8.49 -12.36 1.65
CA TRP A 94 -9.70 -11.84 2.29
C TRP A 94 -9.60 -10.34 2.61
N LEU A 95 -8.53 -9.93 3.27
CA LEU A 95 -8.31 -8.52 3.63
C LEU A 95 -8.17 -7.65 2.39
N CYS A 96 -7.48 -8.13 1.35
CA CYS A 96 -7.40 -7.42 0.07
C CYS A 96 -8.78 -7.24 -0.56
N PHE A 97 -9.60 -8.29 -0.58
CA PHE A 97 -10.97 -8.21 -1.08
C PHE A 97 -11.82 -7.21 -0.29
N ALA A 98 -11.80 -7.29 1.04
CA ALA A 98 -12.54 -6.37 1.90
C ALA A 98 -12.09 -4.90 1.74
N ALA A 99 -10.77 -4.67 1.66
CA ALA A 99 -10.20 -3.35 1.43
C ALA A 99 -10.63 -2.74 0.09
N LEU A 100 -10.63 -3.53 -0.99
CA LEU A 100 -11.10 -3.10 -2.31
C LEU A 100 -12.60 -2.77 -2.32
N LEU A 101 -13.41 -3.51 -1.55
CA LEU A 101 -14.83 -3.20 -1.35
C LEU A 101 -15.01 -1.87 -0.61
N CYS A 102 -14.23 -1.59 0.43
CA CYS A 102 -14.28 -0.32 1.14
C CYS A 102 -13.90 0.86 0.23
N GLU A 103 -12.84 0.70 -0.57
CA GLU A 103 -12.38 1.74 -1.51
C GLU A 103 -13.41 2.05 -2.60
N SER A 104 -14.05 1.01 -3.14
CA SER A 104 -15.03 1.13 -4.23
C SER A 104 -16.38 1.67 -3.77
N ASN A 105 -16.64 1.76 -2.45
CA ASN A 105 -17.89 2.25 -1.89
C ASN A 105 -17.79 3.73 -1.46
N PRO A 106 -18.43 4.67 -2.18
CA PRO A 106 -18.41 6.10 -1.84
C PRO A 106 -18.84 6.47 -0.41
N PRO A 107 -19.88 5.87 0.20
CA PRO A 107 -20.28 6.24 1.57
C PRO A 107 -19.24 5.84 2.62
N VAL A 108 -18.59 4.69 2.43
CA VAL A 108 -17.52 4.19 3.30
C VAL A 108 -16.28 5.10 3.18
N ARG A 109 -15.98 5.56 1.96
CA ARG A 109 -14.91 6.55 1.70
C ARG A 109 -15.21 7.93 2.31
N ALA A 110 -16.46 8.40 2.24
CA ALA A 110 -16.86 9.68 2.82
C ALA A 110 -16.68 9.68 4.35
N ALA A 111 -17.14 8.63 5.03
CA ALA A 111 -16.98 8.47 6.48
C ALA A 111 -15.51 8.41 6.94
N GLY A 112 -14.62 7.81 6.14
CA GLY A 112 -13.18 7.80 6.42
C GLY A 112 -12.49 9.15 6.21
N SER A 113 -12.98 9.97 5.27
CA SER A 113 -12.39 11.26 4.90
C SER A 113 -12.69 12.42 5.86
N GLU A 114 -13.69 12.27 6.74
CA GLU A 114 -14.07 13.32 7.70
C GLU A 114 -13.02 13.57 8.79
N ARG A 115 -12.01 12.70 8.95
CA ARG A 115 -10.93 12.87 9.93
C ARG A 115 -9.86 13.91 9.55
N HIS A 116 -9.92 14.52 8.35
CA HIS A 116 -8.90 15.47 7.86
C HIS A 116 -9.40 16.90 7.61
N SER A 117 -10.61 17.25 8.04
CA SER A 117 -11.15 18.61 7.88
C SER A 117 -11.27 19.34 9.22
N LEU A 118 -10.14 19.67 9.83
CA LEU A 118 -10.06 20.76 10.81
C LEU A 118 -9.40 21.97 10.16
N VAL A 119 -10.15 22.68 9.32
CA VAL A 119 -9.89 24.12 9.12
C VAL A 119 -10.48 24.82 10.33
N LYS A 120 -9.64 25.13 11.32
CA LYS A 120 -9.97 26.15 12.33
C LYS A 120 -9.86 27.52 11.68
N LYS A 121 -10.86 28.35 11.98
CA LYS A 121 -11.06 29.76 11.65
C LYS A 121 -9.79 30.60 11.66
#